data_AF-A0A2N9HCD7-F1
#
_entry.id   AF-A0A2N9HCD7-F1
#
_cell.length_a   1.000
_cell.length_b   1.000
_cell.length_c   1.000
_cell.angle_alpha   90.00
_cell.angle_beta   90.00
_cell.angle_gamma   90.00
#
_symmetry.space_group_name_H-M   'P 1'
#
loop_
_entity.id
_entity.type
_entity.pdbx_description
1 polymer ?
#
loop_
_entity_poly.entity_id
_entity_poly.type
_entity_poly.pdbx_seq_one_letter_code
_entity_poly.pdbx_strand_id
1 'polypeptide(L)'
;MVPVGDVPNLQVLADIMGCRIGSLPMSYLGMPLGANFKSKTVWNSILEKMECKLAGWKSLYLSKGGRLTLLKSTLSSLPTYYLSLFTIPISVANRIERIQCNFLWGSYGEGGTHHLVNWDVVCSPVNYGGLGVRKIAVFNKALLGKWLWRFGTEESKLWRRVIATKYGVNSGGWSTKSARGSHGCGLWRSINSGWVDFVAYVDFEVGIGDRIRFWIDRWCGERPLKDVFPDLYACASNRQATIDSILIRSVSGSLI
;
A
#
# COMPACT_ATOMS: atom_id res chain seq x y z
N MET A 1 -11.59 9.33 26.48
CA MET A 1 -10.92 10.32 25.62
C MET A 1 -9.40 10.13 25.68
N VAL A 2 -8.70 10.26 24.55
CA VAL A 2 -7.23 10.14 24.50
C VAL A 2 -6.69 11.43 23.90
N PRO A 3 -5.83 12.20 24.61
CA PRO A 3 -5.31 13.45 24.09
C PRO A 3 -4.27 13.20 22.99
N VAL A 4 -4.30 14.03 21.96
CA VAL A 4 -3.28 14.06 20.90
C VAL A 4 -2.65 15.44 20.89
N GLY A 5 -1.47 15.57 21.50
CA GLY A 5 -0.82 16.85 21.77
C GLY A 5 -1.23 17.43 23.13
N ASP A 6 -0.92 18.70 23.35
CA ASP A 6 -1.30 19.41 24.57
C ASP A 6 -2.76 19.88 24.46
N VAL A 7 -3.59 19.44 25.41
CA VAL A 7 -5.02 19.73 25.44
C VAL A 7 -5.35 20.30 26.83
N PRO A 8 -5.49 21.62 26.98
CA PRO A 8 -5.85 22.21 28.27
C PRO A 8 -7.25 21.75 28.70
N ASN A 9 -7.47 21.65 30.02
CA ASN A 9 -8.76 21.29 30.62
C ASN A 9 -9.32 19.92 30.20
N LEU A 10 -8.45 18.96 29.87
CA LEU A 10 -8.85 17.61 29.46
C LEU A 10 -9.77 16.90 30.47
N GLN A 11 -9.54 17.13 31.77
CA GLN A 11 -10.33 16.55 32.85
C GLN A 11 -11.80 17.03 32.81
N VAL A 12 -12.01 18.33 32.70
CA VAL A 12 -13.36 18.93 32.63
C VAL A 12 -14.13 18.38 31.43
N LEU A 13 -13.47 18.27 30.28
CA LEU A 13 -14.08 17.73 29.07
C LEU A 13 -14.39 16.22 29.22
N ALA A 14 -13.53 15.46 29.89
CA ALA A 14 -13.75 14.05 30.17
C ALA A 14 -14.97 13.84 31.09
N ASP A 15 -15.11 14.69 32.12
CA ASP A 15 -16.20 14.65 33.08
C ASP A 15 -17.54 15.01 32.43
N ILE A 16 -17.59 16.06 31.60
CA ILE A 16 -18.79 16.45 30.83
C ILE A 16 -19.24 15.32 29.90
N MET A 17 -18.29 14.68 29.22
CA MET A 17 -18.58 13.59 28.27
C MET A 17 -18.77 12.23 28.95
N GLY A 18 -18.61 12.15 30.27
CA GLY A 18 -18.74 10.91 31.05
C GLY A 18 -17.74 9.81 30.64
N CYS A 19 -16.54 10.18 30.15
CA CYS A 19 -15.60 9.23 29.56
C CYS A 19 -14.25 9.20 30.29
N ARG A 20 -13.60 8.03 30.33
CA ARG A 20 -12.27 7.88 30.96
C ARG A 20 -11.16 8.46 30.11
N ILE A 21 -10.16 9.08 30.72
CA ILE A 21 -8.94 9.54 30.03
C ILE A 21 -7.99 8.36 29.82
N GLY A 22 -7.53 8.15 28.59
CA GLY A 22 -6.52 7.17 28.24
C GLY A 22 -5.25 7.84 27.71
N SER A 23 -4.18 7.07 27.53
CA SER A 23 -2.89 7.53 26.99
C SER A 23 -2.46 6.69 25.79
N LEU A 24 -1.61 7.29 24.94
CA LEU A 24 -0.92 6.58 23.87
C LEU A 24 0.47 6.13 24.35
N PRO A 25 1.00 4.98 23.88
CA PRO A 25 0.38 4.08 22.90
C PRO A 25 -0.65 3.12 23.53
N MET A 26 -1.73 2.80 22.80
CA MET A 26 -2.76 1.85 23.24
C MET A 26 -3.12 0.85 22.15
N SER A 27 -3.66 -0.32 22.51
CA SER A 27 -4.15 -1.29 21.51
C SER A 27 -5.63 -1.03 21.18
N TYR A 28 -5.94 -0.86 19.89
CA TYR A 28 -7.30 -0.72 19.38
C TYR A 28 -7.51 -1.64 18.19
N LEU A 29 -8.54 -2.49 18.25
CA LEU A 29 -8.82 -3.52 17.24
C LEU A 29 -7.59 -4.39 16.92
N GLY A 30 -6.76 -4.66 17.93
CA GLY A 30 -5.53 -5.44 17.77
C GLY A 30 -4.38 -4.70 17.09
N MET A 31 -4.44 -3.36 16.99
CA MET A 31 -3.38 -2.51 16.43
C MET A 31 -2.87 -1.49 17.46
N PRO A 32 -1.54 -1.28 17.59
CA PRO A 32 -1.01 -0.29 18.50
C PRO A 32 -1.20 1.13 17.93
N LEU A 33 -2.18 1.87 18.46
CA LEU A 33 -2.36 3.30 18.21
C LEU A 33 -1.27 4.11 18.89
N GLY A 34 -0.77 5.13 18.21
CA GLY A 34 0.29 6.02 18.74
C GLY A 34 1.69 5.41 18.75
N ALA A 35 1.85 4.14 18.35
CA ALA A 35 3.17 3.56 18.14
C ALA A 35 3.85 4.20 16.92
N ASN A 36 5.19 4.24 16.97
CA ASN A 36 5.98 4.71 15.83
C ASN A 36 5.73 3.78 14.62
N PHE A 37 5.26 4.34 13.50
CA PHE A 37 4.95 3.61 12.28
C PHE A 37 6.15 2.85 11.68
N LYS A 38 7.39 3.27 11.98
CA LYS A 38 8.62 2.56 11.57
C LYS A 38 9.02 1.46 12.55
N SER A 39 8.37 1.35 13.70
CA SER A 39 8.76 0.39 14.72
C SER A 39 8.49 -1.04 14.25
N LYS A 40 9.51 -1.88 14.37
CA LYS A 40 9.39 -3.33 14.13
C LYS A 40 8.44 -3.99 15.14
N THR A 41 8.28 -3.41 16.33
CA THR A 41 7.45 -3.97 17.41
C THR A 41 5.97 -4.07 17.03
N VAL A 42 5.50 -3.20 16.11
CA VAL A 42 4.14 -3.25 15.56
C VAL A 42 3.87 -4.60 14.88
N TRP A 43 4.91 -5.24 14.33
CA TRP A 43 4.79 -6.50 13.60
C TRP A 43 4.99 -7.75 14.46
N ASN A 44 5.45 -7.62 15.71
CA ASN A 44 5.74 -8.77 16.58
C ASN A 44 4.49 -9.63 16.81
N SER A 45 3.34 -9.00 17.06
CA SER A 45 2.08 -9.71 17.27
C SER A 45 1.66 -10.55 16.05
N ILE A 46 1.99 -10.11 14.83
CA ILE A 46 1.74 -10.86 13.60
C ILE A 46 2.74 -11.99 13.46
N LEU A 47 4.02 -11.71 13.72
CA LEU A 47 5.09 -12.71 13.63
C LEU A 47 4.81 -13.87 14.59
N GLU A 48 4.46 -13.58 15.84
CA GLU A 48 4.10 -14.59 16.84
C GLU A 48 2.87 -15.41 16.40
N LYS A 49 1.81 -14.75 15.92
CA LYS A 49 0.63 -15.45 15.40
C LYS A 49 0.95 -16.32 14.18
N MET A 50 1.83 -15.86 13.29
CA MET A 50 2.31 -16.63 12.14
C MET A 50 3.10 -17.85 12.58
N GLU A 51 4.05 -17.69 13.50
CA GLU A 51 4.85 -18.78 14.06
C GLU A 51 3.95 -19.83 14.74
N CYS A 52 2.95 -19.40 15.51
CA CYS A 52 1.96 -20.30 16.13
C CYS A 52 1.05 -21.00 15.11
N LYS A 53 0.58 -20.29 14.08
CA LYS A 53 -0.28 -20.91 13.05
C LYS A 53 0.49 -21.88 12.16
N LEU A 54 1.72 -21.54 11.79
CA LEU A 54 2.62 -22.31 10.94
C LEU A 54 3.67 -23.08 11.77
N ALA A 55 3.27 -23.59 12.93
CA ALA A 55 4.15 -24.33 13.82
C ALA A 55 4.64 -25.64 13.17
N GLY A 56 5.91 -25.99 13.41
CA GLY A 56 6.57 -27.13 12.79
C GLY A 56 5.87 -28.47 13.01
N TRP A 57 5.29 -28.70 14.20
CA TRP A 57 4.56 -29.95 14.50
C TRP A 57 3.34 -30.15 13.60
N LYS A 58 2.66 -29.08 13.16
CA LYS A 58 1.51 -29.20 12.23
C LYS A 58 1.95 -29.69 10.85
N SER A 59 3.19 -29.40 10.48
CA SER A 59 3.76 -29.86 9.22
C SER A 59 3.86 -31.39 9.19
N LEU A 60 4.07 -32.06 10.33
CA LEU A 60 4.13 -33.53 10.41
C LEU A 60 2.84 -34.20 9.94
N TYR A 61 1.70 -33.60 10.27
CA TYR A 61 0.38 -34.17 9.99
C TYR A 61 -0.18 -33.73 8.64
N LEU A 62 0.58 -32.96 7.85
CA LEU A 62 0.12 -32.38 6.60
C LEU A 62 1.03 -32.81 5.43
N SER A 63 0.39 -33.25 4.35
CA SER A 63 1.04 -33.40 3.05
C SER A 63 1.60 -32.05 2.56
N LYS A 64 2.54 -32.06 1.61
CA LYS A 64 3.07 -30.81 1.02
C LYS A 64 1.96 -29.92 0.46
N GLY A 65 0.93 -30.50 -0.15
CA GLY A 65 -0.26 -29.80 -0.59
C GLY A 65 -1.07 -29.18 0.56
N GLY A 66 -1.29 -29.94 1.64
CA GLY A 66 -1.97 -29.44 2.85
C GLY A 66 -1.22 -28.28 3.51
N ARG A 67 0.12 -28.37 3.59
CA ARG A 67 0.98 -27.28 4.08
C ARG A 67 0.85 -26.03 3.20
N LEU A 68 0.90 -26.19 1.88
CA LEU A 68 0.73 -25.07 0.95
C LEU A 68 -0.64 -24.38 1.10
N THR A 69 -1.71 -25.16 1.25
CA THR A 69 -3.07 -24.64 1.46
C THR A 69 -3.15 -23.87 2.78
N LEU A 70 -2.64 -24.42 3.88
CA LEU A 70 -2.64 -23.74 5.18
C LEU A 70 -1.81 -22.46 5.15
N LEU A 71 -0.66 -22.49 4.48
CA LEU A 71 0.21 -21.32 4.27
C LEU A 71 -0.53 -20.20 3.54
N LYS A 72 -1.17 -20.51 2.40
CA LYS A 72 -1.94 -19.52 1.61
C LYS A 72 -3.11 -18.93 2.40
N SER A 73 -3.82 -19.77 3.16
CA SER A 73 -4.94 -19.33 4.01
C SER A 73 -4.49 -18.40 5.15
N THR A 74 -3.36 -18.74 5.79
CA THR A 74 -2.78 -17.95 6.88
C THR A 74 -2.32 -16.57 6.40
N LEU A 75 -1.71 -16.52 5.21
CA LEU A 75 -1.29 -15.29 4.55
C LEU A 75 -2.43 -14.34 4.20
N SER A 76 -3.57 -14.89 3.78
CA SER A 76 -4.73 -14.09 3.38
C SER A 76 -5.47 -13.49 4.57
N SER A 77 -5.36 -14.08 5.76
CA SER A 77 -6.17 -13.70 6.92
C SER A 77 -5.42 -12.93 8.01
N LEU A 78 -4.18 -13.32 8.35
CA LEU A 78 -3.48 -12.76 9.51
C LEU A 78 -2.76 -11.43 9.25
N PRO A 79 -1.85 -11.32 8.26
CA PRO A 79 -1.06 -10.11 8.08
C PRO A 79 -1.78 -9.08 7.22
N THR A 80 -2.79 -9.47 6.44
CA THR A 80 -3.45 -8.63 5.41
C THR A 80 -3.93 -7.30 5.97
N TYR A 81 -4.47 -7.27 7.19
CA TYR A 81 -4.91 -6.03 7.82
C TYR A 81 -3.76 -5.03 7.96
N TYR A 82 -2.63 -5.45 8.54
CA TYR A 82 -1.47 -4.58 8.72
C TYR A 82 -0.77 -4.27 7.39
N LEU A 83 -0.67 -5.26 6.49
CA LEU A 83 -0.11 -5.06 5.15
C LEU A 83 -0.93 -4.07 4.31
N SER A 84 -2.22 -3.90 4.60
CA SER A 84 -3.07 -2.91 3.93
C SER A 84 -2.95 -1.50 4.50
N LEU A 85 -2.34 -1.34 5.68
CA LEU A 85 -2.26 -0.06 6.39
C LEU A 85 -0.83 0.49 6.44
N PHE A 86 0.16 -0.37 6.63
CA PHE A 86 1.55 0.02 6.87
C PHE A 86 2.48 -0.52 5.80
N THR A 87 3.50 0.26 5.46
CA THR A 87 4.65 -0.23 4.69
C THR A 87 5.45 -1.19 5.56
N ILE A 88 5.61 -2.43 5.11
CA ILE A 88 6.37 -3.44 5.84
C ILE A 88 7.88 -3.19 5.72
N PRO A 89 8.64 -3.18 6.83
CA PRO A 89 10.10 -3.19 6.76
C PRO A 89 10.60 -4.48 6.10
N ILE A 90 11.58 -4.39 5.20
CA ILE A 90 12.11 -5.55 4.46
C ILE A 90 12.57 -6.67 5.40
N SER A 91 13.17 -6.33 6.55
CA SER A 91 13.57 -7.34 7.54
C SER A 91 12.40 -8.15 8.10
N VAL A 92 11.22 -7.52 8.27
CA VAL A 92 10.01 -8.20 8.73
C VAL A 92 9.43 -9.07 7.61
N ALA A 93 9.39 -8.56 6.39
CA ALA A 93 8.96 -9.33 5.22
C ALA A 93 9.81 -10.61 5.06
N ASN A 94 11.14 -10.47 5.12
CA ASN A 94 12.07 -11.61 5.03
C ASN A 94 11.87 -12.61 6.19
N ARG A 95 11.54 -12.14 7.41
CA ARG A 95 11.24 -13.03 8.53
C ARG A 95 9.94 -13.82 8.30
N ILE A 96 8.89 -13.17 7.78
CA ILE A 96 7.63 -13.85 7.43
C ILE A 96 7.88 -14.90 6.34
N GLU A 97 8.62 -14.55 5.29
CA GLU A 97 8.96 -15.48 4.21
C GLU A 97 9.81 -16.64 4.72
N ARG A 98 10.71 -16.42 5.68
CA ARG A 98 11.46 -17.49 6.33
C ARG A 98 10.56 -18.45 7.10
N ILE A 99 9.59 -17.94 7.87
CA ILE A 99 8.61 -18.78 8.59
C ILE A 99 7.83 -19.65 7.59
N GLN A 100 7.41 -19.07 6.47
CA GLN A 100 6.68 -19.78 5.40
C GLN A 100 7.53 -20.85 4.73
N CYS A 101 8.77 -20.52 4.40
CA CYS A 101 9.74 -21.43 3.78
C CYS A 101 10.04 -22.61 4.70
N ASN A 102 10.31 -22.33 5.98
CA ASN A 102 10.53 -23.35 7.01
C ASN A 102 9.29 -24.21 7.23
N PHE A 103 8.08 -23.67 7.18
CA PHE A 103 6.87 -24.47 7.32
C PHE A 103 6.62 -25.40 6.12
N LEU A 104 6.85 -24.91 4.89
CA LEU A 104 6.64 -25.68 3.68
C LEU A 104 7.65 -26.83 3.56
N TRP A 105 8.93 -26.52 3.78
CA TRP A 105 10.03 -27.47 3.60
C TRP A 105 10.36 -28.26 4.86
N GLY A 106 10.29 -27.63 6.02
CA GLY A 106 10.68 -28.16 7.32
C GLY A 106 10.04 -29.51 7.64
N SER A 107 10.83 -30.37 8.27
CA SER A 107 10.33 -31.51 9.03
C SER A 107 10.55 -31.23 10.51
N TYR A 108 9.68 -31.76 11.38
CA TYR A 108 9.90 -31.69 12.82
C TYR A 108 10.68 -32.95 13.23
N GLY A 109 11.92 -32.76 13.67
CA GLY A 109 12.87 -33.84 14.00
C GLY A 109 14.29 -33.50 13.52
N GLU A 110 15.32 -34.09 14.16
CA GLU A 110 16.73 -33.90 13.82
C GLU A 110 17.01 -34.37 12.39
N GLY A 111 17.11 -33.40 11.48
CA GLY A 111 17.35 -33.65 10.06
C GLY A 111 16.93 -32.41 9.29
N GLY A 112 17.88 -31.51 9.04
CA GLY A 112 17.64 -30.30 8.26
C GLY A 112 17.09 -30.68 6.88
N THR A 113 15.82 -30.36 6.62
CA THR A 113 15.24 -30.57 5.30
C THR A 113 15.79 -29.52 4.34
N HIS A 114 16.48 -29.96 3.29
CA HIS A 114 16.92 -29.06 2.23
C HIS A 114 15.72 -28.49 1.46
N HIS A 115 15.80 -27.22 1.09
CA HIS A 115 14.81 -26.58 0.22
C HIS A 115 14.93 -27.18 -1.19
N LEU A 116 13.94 -27.99 -1.58
CA LEU A 116 13.95 -28.69 -2.88
C LEU A 116 13.85 -27.72 -4.07
N VAL A 117 13.17 -26.58 -3.86
CA VAL A 117 12.93 -25.58 -4.91
C VAL A 117 13.22 -24.20 -4.33
N ASN A 118 13.85 -23.35 -5.13
CA ASN A 118 14.10 -21.96 -4.77
C ASN A 118 12.76 -21.27 -4.42
N TRP A 119 12.75 -20.51 -3.32
CA TRP A 119 11.59 -19.78 -2.84
C TRP A 119 11.01 -18.82 -3.90
N ASP A 120 11.85 -18.23 -4.74
CA ASP A 120 11.38 -17.36 -5.82
C ASP A 120 10.51 -18.10 -6.86
N VAL A 121 10.83 -19.36 -7.14
CA VAL A 121 10.05 -20.23 -8.03
C VAL A 121 8.75 -20.64 -7.35
N VAL A 122 8.79 -20.98 -6.05
CA VAL A 122 7.58 -21.25 -5.24
C VAL A 122 6.62 -20.06 -5.27
N CYS A 123 7.15 -18.84 -5.21
CA CYS A 123 6.37 -17.62 -5.24
C CYS A 123 5.82 -17.22 -6.62
N SER A 124 6.31 -17.85 -7.69
CA SER A 124 5.86 -17.54 -9.05
C SER A 124 4.39 -18.00 -9.25
N PRO A 125 3.63 -17.35 -10.15
CA PRO A 125 2.26 -17.76 -10.42
C PRO A 125 2.19 -19.20 -10.96
N VAL A 126 1.05 -19.86 -10.73
CA VAL A 126 0.83 -21.26 -11.17
C VAL A 126 0.99 -21.40 -12.69
N ASN A 127 0.54 -20.40 -13.44
CA ASN A 127 0.67 -20.35 -14.91
C ASN A 127 2.13 -20.34 -15.40
N TYR A 128 3.08 -19.95 -14.54
CA TYR A 128 4.52 -19.94 -14.83
C TYR A 128 5.26 -21.08 -14.11
N GLY A 129 4.55 -22.14 -13.68
CA GLY A 129 5.14 -23.32 -13.03
C GLY A 129 5.47 -23.15 -11.54
N GLY A 130 5.05 -22.06 -10.91
CA GLY A 130 5.22 -21.84 -9.47
C GLY A 130 4.06 -22.36 -8.62
N LEU A 131 4.14 -22.15 -7.30
CA LEU A 131 3.09 -22.55 -6.36
C LEU A 131 2.13 -21.41 -6.01
N GLY A 132 2.33 -20.20 -6.56
CA GLY A 132 1.45 -19.05 -6.34
C GLY A 132 1.47 -18.51 -4.90
N VAL A 133 2.58 -18.66 -4.18
CA VAL A 133 2.76 -18.02 -2.87
C VAL A 133 3.12 -16.56 -3.06
N ARG A 134 2.38 -15.63 -2.46
CA ARG A 134 2.62 -14.20 -2.66
C ARG A 134 3.86 -13.74 -1.89
N LYS A 135 4.83 -13.13 -2.58
CA LYS A 135 5.95 -12.41 -1.94
C LYS A 135 5.40 -11.28 -1.08
N ILE A 136 5.84 -11.18 0.18
CA ILE A 136 5.22 -10.29 1.17
C ILE A 136 5.43 -8.83 0.82
N ALA A 137 6.65 -8.46 0.42
CA ALA A 137 6.98 -7.09 0.05
C ALA A 137 6.16 -6.62 -1.17
N VAL A 138 6.01 -7.49 -2.18
CA VAL A 138 5.22 -7.18 -3.39
C VAL A 138 3.73 -7.08 -3.04
N PHE A 139 3.22 -8.01 -2.22
CA PHE A 139 1.82 -8.00 -1.80
C PHE A 139 1.48 -6.77 -0.96
N ASN A 140 2.39 -6.33 -0.07
CA ASN A 140 2.24 -5.08 0.67
C ASN A 140 2.16 -3.87 -0.26
N LYS A 141 3.08 -3.73 -1.23
CA LYS A 141 3.05 -2.64 -2.21
C LYS A 141 1.71 -2.62 -2.97
N ALA A 142 1.24 -3.77 -3.42
CA ALA A 142 -0.04 -3.90 -4.13
C ALA A 142 -1.23 -3.46 -3.25
N LEU A 143 -1.28 -3.92 -1.99
CA LEU A 143 -2.34 -3.53 -1.04
C LEU A 143 -2.31 -2.03 -0.72
N LEU A 144 -1.13 -1.44 -0.55
CA LEU A 144 -1.00 0.00 -0.32
C LEU A 144 -1.36 0.82 -1.57
N GLY A 145 -1.20 0.25 -2.77
CA GLY A 145 -1.70 0.80 -4.03
C GLY A 145 -3.19 1.12 -3.99
N LYS A 146 -4.00 0.39 -3.20
CA LYS A 146 -5.41 0.73 -2.95
C LYS A 146 -5.58 2.17 -2.45
N TRP A 147 -4.74 2.63 -1.54
CA TRP A 147 -4.85 3.99 -1.00
C TRP A 147 -4.43 5.04 -2.02
N LEU A 148 -3.45 4.73 -2.87
CA LEU A 148 -3.04 5.58 -3.98
C LEU A 148 -4.18 5.73 -5.00
N TRP A 149 -4.80 4.61 -5.38
CA TRP A 149 -5.98 4.59 -6.24
C TRP A 149 -7.14 5.42 -5.65
N ARG A 150 -7.47 5.18 -4.38
CA ARG A 150 -8.53 5.89 -3.68
C ARG A 150 -8.24 7.39 -3.55
N PHE A 151 -6.98 7.78 -3.39
CA PHE A 151 -6.64 9.20 -3.31
C PHE A 151 -6.89 9.93 -4.64
N GLY A 152 -6.60 9.28 -5.76
CA GLY A 152 -6.84 9.83 -7.10
C GLY A 152 -8.33 9.90 -7.46
N THR A 153 -9.14 8.96 -6.96
CA THR A 153 -10.57 8.81 -7.33
C THR A 153 -11.54 9.44 -6.34
N GLU A 154 -11.26 9.42 -5.03
CA GLU A 154 -12.19 9.86 -3.98
C GLU A 154 -12.02 11.35 -3.59
N GLU A 155 -12.14 12.26 -4.55
CA GLU A 155 -11.81 13.68 -4.35
C GLU A 155 -12.60 14.38 -3.23
N SER A 156 -13.87 14.02 -3.08
CA SER A 156 -14.82 14.65 -2.14
C SER A 156 -14.73 14.11 -0.71
N LYS A 157 -14.04 12.98 -0.49
CA LYS A 157 -14.02 12.32 0.81
C LYS A 157 -13.14 13.08 1.80
N LEU A 158 -13.60 13.16 3.05
CA LEU A 158 -12.95 13.93 4.11
C LEU A 158 -11.49 13.52 4.32
N TRP A 159 -11.21 12.22 4.37
CA TRP A 159 -9.85 11.71 4.56
C TRP A 159 -8.89 12.21 3.46
N ARG A 160 -9.35 12.20 2.19
CA ARG A 160 -8.57 12.69 1.05
C ARG A 160 -8.32 14.18 1.19
N ARG A 161 -9.35 14.96 1.53
CA ARG A 161 -9.23 16.42 1.78
C ARG A 161 -8.21 16.72 2.87
N VAL A 162 -8.26 16.01 4.00
CA VAL A 162 -7.29 16.18 5.09
C VAL A 162 -5.85 15.90 4.62
N ILE A 163 -5.65 14.82 3.86
CA ILE A 163 -4.34 14.47 3.29
C ILE A 163 -3.88 15.51 2.26
N ALA A 164 -4.76 15.93 1.35
CA ALA A 164 -4.49 16.95 0.34
C ALA A 164 -4.11 18.30 0.97
N THR A 165 -4.82 18.74 2.01
CA THR A 165 -4.51 19.98 2.73
C THR A 165 -3.17 19.87 3.46
N LYS A 166 -2.90 18.73 4.09
CA LYS A 166 -1.66 18.54 4.87
C LYS A 166 -0.40 18.45 4.00
N TYR A 167 -0.46 17.77 2.87
CA TYR A 167 0.72 17.48 2.04
C TYR A 167 0.78 18.28 0.74
N GLY A 168 -0.31 18.92 0.34
CA GLY A 168 -0.47 19.49 -1.00
C GLY A 168 -0.64 18.40 -2.07
N VAL A 169 -1.11 18.80 -3.25
CA VAL A 169 -1.40 17.90 -4.37
C VAL A 169 -0.55 18.28 -5.58
N ASN A 170 -0.08 17.30 -6.34
CA ASN A 170 0.59 17.50 -7.62
C ASN A 170 -0.40 17.93 -8.71
N SER A 171 0.12 18.43 -9.83
CA SER A 171 -0.69 18.74 -11.01
C SER A 171 -1.57 17.55 -11.41
N GLY A 172 -2.84 17.81 -11.70
CA GLY A 172 -3.84 16.78 -12.03
C GLY A 172 -4.53 16.15 -10.82
N GLY A 173 -4.15 16.48 -9.58
CA GLY A 173 -4.92 16.04 -8.41
C GLY A 173 -4.72 14.59 -7.98
N TRP A 174 -3.93 13.81 -8.73
CA TRP A 174 -3.82 12.34 -8.62
C TRP A 174 -2.95 11.84 -7.46
N SER A 175 -1.99 12.63 -7.01
CA SER A 175 -1.06 12.25 -5.94
C SER A 175 -0.63 13.46 -5.12
N THR A 176 -0.20 13.23 -3.88
CA THR A 176 0.30 14.32 -3.04
C THR A 176 1.73 14.71 -3.39
N LYS A 177 2.10 15.96 -3.11
CA LYS A 177 3.50 16.40 -3.17
C LYS A 177 4.34 15.61 -2.18
N SER A 178 5.65 15.46 -2.46
CA SER A 178 6.57 14.81 -1.53
C SER A 178 6.65 15.57 -0.21
N ALA A 179 6.23 14.92 0.88
CA ALA A 179 6.23 15.52 2.22
C ALA A 179 7.66 15.85 2.69
N ARG A 180 7.91 17.13 3.01
CA ARG A 180 9.22 17.65 3.47
C ARG A 180 9.36 17.75 5.01
N GLY A 181 8.35 17.34 5.78
CA GLY A 181 8.35 17.45 7.24
C GLY A 181 9.04 16.31 7.99
N SER A 182 9.60 16.62 9.17
CA SER A 182 10.23 15.67 10.11
C SER A 182 9.23 14.91 10.98
N HIS A 183 8.12 15.54 11.38
CA HIS A 183 7.12 14.95 12.29
C HIS A 183 5.78 14.68 11.60
N GLY A 184 5.07 13.62 12.03
CA GLY A 184 3.69 13.34 11.62
C GLY A 184 3.47 13.01 10.13
N CYS A 185 4.53 12.95 9.33
CA CYS A 185 4.47 12.73 7.88
C CYS A 185 4.58 11.24 7.48
N GLY A 186 4.86 10.36 8.44
CA GLY A 186 5.45 9.05 8.19
C GLY A 186 4.65 8.07 7.35
N LEU A 187 3.41 7.80 7.77
CA LEU A 187 2.59 6.74 7.18
C LEU A 187 2.22 7.06 5.74
N TRP A 188 1.53 8.19 5.53
CA TRP A 188 1.13 8.61 4.19
C TRP A 188 2.34 8.85 3.28
N ARG A 189 3.45 9.41 3.78
CA ARG A 189 4.68 9.55 2.98
C ARG A 189 5.22 8.20 2.50
N SER A 190 5.17 7.16 3.33
CA SER A 190 5.63 5.82 2.96
C SER A 190 4.69 5.14 1.95
N ILE A 191 3.39 5.43 2.02
CA ILE A 191 2.42 5.00 1.01
C ILE A 191 2.67 5.76 -0.31
N ASN A 192 2.74 7.09 -0.24
CA ASN A 192 2.92 7.97 -1.40
C ASN A 192 4.27 7.76 -2.10
N SER A 193 5.32 7.29 -1.42
CA SER A 193 6.57 6.90 -2.10
C SER A 193 6.38 5.74 -3.07
N GLY A 194 5.33 4.93 -2.93
CA GLY A 194 4.98 3.89 -3.89
C GLY A 194 4.29 4.41 -5.16
N TRP A 195 3.97 5.72 -5.26
CA TRP A 195 3.28 6.28 -6.42
C TRP A 195 4.02 6.06 -7.74
N VAL A 196 5.35 6.19 -7.74
CA VAL A 196 6.17 6.04 -8.96
C VAL A 196 6.06 4.63 -9.53
N ASP A 197 6.12 3.60 -8.67
CA ASP A 197 5.92 2.21 -9.09
C ASP A 197 4.46 1.95 -9.50
N PHE A 198 3.50 2.54 -8.76
CA PHE A 198 2.08 2.29 -8.93
C PHE A 198 1.51 2.86 -10.24
N VAL A 199 1.89 4.10 -10.59
CA VAL A 199 1.33 4.80 -11.76
C VAL A 199 1.65 4.09 -13.08
N ALA A 200 2.72 3.29 -13.14
CA ALA A 200 3.05 2.47 -14.31
C ALA A 200 2.00 1.38 -14.63
N TYR A 201 1.16 1.04 -13.65
CA TYR A 201 0.06 0.08 -13.77
C TYR A 201 -1.31 0.76 -13.85
N VAL A 202 -1.36 2.07 -14.05
CA VAL A 202 -2.59 2.86 -14.11
C VAL A 202 -2.79 3.41 -15.52
N ASP A 203 -4.00 3.23 -16.04
CA ASP A 203 -4.48 3.86 -17.26
C ASP A 203 -5.48 4.97 -16.92
N PHE A 204 -5.41 6.07 -17.65
CA PHE A 204 -6.30 7.21 -17.49
C PHE A 204 -7.32 7.24 -18.62
N GLU A 205 -8.60 7.14 -18.28
CA GLU A 205 -9.67 7.36 -19.24
C GLU A 205 -10.02 8.85 -19.29
N VAL A 206 -10.07 9.41 -20.50
CA VAL A 206 -10.33 10.84 -20.71
C VAL A 206 -11.80 11.14 -20.53
N GLY A 207 -12.14 11.83 -19.43
CA GLY A 207 -13.42 12.50 -19.24
C GLY A 207 -13.38 13.94 -19.73
N ILE A 208 -13.51 14.90 -18.81
CA ILE A 208 -13.42 16.34 -19.12
C ILE A 208 -12.00 16.74 -19.56
N GLY A 209 -10.97 16.01 -19.09
CA GLY A 209 -9.57 16.21 -19.49
C GLY A 209 -8.84 17.30 -18.70
N ASP A 210 -9.47 17.86 -17.67
CA ASP A 210 -8.92 18.92 -16.79
C ASP A 210 -7.80 18.43 -15.86
N ARG A 211 -7.78 17.13 -15.56
CA ARG A 211 -6.80 16.51 -14.66
C ARG A 211 -5.70 15.70 -15.35
N ILE A 212 -5.90 15.30 -16.60
CA ILE A 212 -4.99 14.41 -17.32
C ILE A 212 -4.00 15.27 -18.11
N ARG A 213 -2.71 15.05 -17.91
CA ARG A 213 -1.64 15.74 -18.64
C ARG A 213 -1.40 15.03 -19.97
N PHE A 214 -1.52 15.78 -21.05
CA PHE A 214 -1.49 15.27 -22.41
C PHE A 214 -0.23 14.45 -22.72
N TRP A 215 0.95 14.95 -22.34
CA TRP A 215 2.22 14.33 -22.69
C TRP A 215 2.68 13.23 -21.73
N ILE A 216 2.33 13.35 -20.45
CA ILE A 216 2.98 12.62 -19.36
C ILE A 216 2.13 11.45 -18.86
N ASP A 217 0.82 11.60 -18.85
CA ASP A 217 -0.08 10.57 -18.32
C ASP A 217 -0.41 9.55 -19.42
N ARG A 218 -0.59 8.28 -19.05
CA ARG A 218 -0.93 7.21 -19.99
C ARG A 218 -2.44 7.17 -20.21
N TRP A 219 -2.90 7.93 -21.20
CA TRP A 219 -4.32 8.01 -21.57
C TRP A 219 -4.61 7.58 -23.01
N CYS A 220 -3.56 7.46 -23.84
CA CYS A 220 -3.66 7.05 -25.24
C CYS A 220 -2.60 5.98 -25.53
N GLY A 221 -3.02 4.72 -25.58
CA GLY A 221 -2.14 3.57 -25.81
C GLY A 221 -1.37 3.11 -24.57
N GLU A 222 -0.33 2.29 -24.78
CA GLU A 222 0.39 1.62 -23.68
C GLU A 222 1.49 2.47 -23.01
N ARG A 223 1.85 3.61 -23.58
CA ARG A 223 2.92 4.48 -23.09
C ARG A 223 2.53 5.96 -23.16
N PRO A 224 3.08 6.82 -22.29
CA PRO A 224 2.93 8.27 -22.40
C PRO A 224 3.36 8.79 -23.78
N LEU A 225 2.65 9.80 -24.31
CA LEU A 225 2.95 10.38 -25.62
C LEU A 225 4.35 10.98 -25.71
N LYS A 226 4.92 11.49 -24.60
CA LYS A 226 6.31 11.98 -24.56
C LYS A 226 7.34 10.90 -24.92
N ASP A 227 7.03 9.63 -24.63
CA ASP A 227 7.95 8.50 -24.85
C ASP A 227 7.79 7.95 -26.27
N VAL A 228 6.59 8.08 -26.86
CA VAL A 228 6.30 7.69 -28.24
C VAL A 228 6.78 8.75 -29.24
N PHE A 229 6.66 10.04 -28.88
CA PHE A 229 7.01 11.17 -29.74
C PHE A 229 7.96 12.16 -29.02
N PRO A 230 9.22 11.76 -28.76
CA PRO A 230 10.16 12.57 -27.99
C PRO A 230 10.50 13.91 -28.65
N ASP A 231 10.60 13.96 -29.99
CA ASP A 231 10.92 15.18 -30.73
C ASP A 231 9.77 16.20 -30.65
N LEU A 232 8.53 15.75 -30.82
CA LEU A 232 7.35 16.61 -30.66
C LEU A 232 7.21 17.12 -29.22
N TYR A 233 7.51 16.27 -28.24
CA TYR A 233 7.54 16.67 -26.84
C TYR A 233 8.61 17.73 -26.54
N ALA A 234 9.78 17.61 -27.18
CA ALA A 234 10.86 18.60 -27.05
C ALA A 234 10.43 19.96 -27.60
N CYS A 235 9.70 19.98 -28.72
CA CYS A 235 9.17 21.19 -29.35
C CYS A 235 7.89 21.75 -28.69
N ALA A 236 7.24 21.02 -27.78
CA ALA A 236 5.96 21.42 -27.20
C ALA A 236 6.08 22.67 -26.30
N SER A 237 5.27 23.70 -26.58
CA SER A 237 5.24 24.97 -25.83
C SER A 237 4.84 24.78 -24.36
N ASN A 238 3.94 23.83 -24.07
CA ASN A 238 3.57 23.47 -22.70
C ASN A 238 3.58 21.96 -22.49
N ARG A 239 4.68 21.46 -21.91
CA ARG A 239 4.89 20.03 -21.61
C ARG A 239 4.05 19.49 -20.45
N GLN A 240 3.42 20.37 -19.67
CA GLN A 240 2.56 20.01 -18.53
C GLN A 240 1.08 20.31 -18.79
N ALA A 241 0.73 20.67 -20.02
CA ALA A 241 -0.64 20.99 -20.41
C ALA A 241 -1.59 19.81 -20.18
N THR A 242 -2.79 20.13 -19.75
CA THR A 242 -3.90 19.18 -19.59
C THR A 242 -4.58 18.96 -20.93
N ILE A 243 -5.27 17.84 -21.11
CA ILE A 243 -6.01 17.54 -22.33
C ILE A 243 -7.06 18.63 -22.62
N ASP A 244 -7.79 19.09 -21.60
CA ASP A 244 -8.80 20.15 -21.75
C ASP A 244 -8.17 21.48 -22.22
N SER A 245 -6.94 21.79 -21.80
CA SER A 245 -6.26 23.01 -22.24
C SER A 245 -5.73 22.97 -23.67
N ILE A 246 -5.56 21.77 -24.25
CA ILE A 246 -5.05 21.58 -25.62
C ILE A 246 -6.21 21.40 -26.60
N LEU A 247 -7.27 20.71 -26.18
CA LEU A 247 -8.45 20.50 -27.01
C LEU A 247 -9.24 21.80 -27.10
N ILE A 248 -9.05 22.52 -28.20
CA ILE A 248 -9.99 23.58 -28.61
C ILE A 248 -11.31 22.88 -28.89
N ARG A 249 -12.28 22.98 -27.97
CA ARG A 249 -13.65 22.59 -28.25
C ARG A 249 -14.11 23.50 -29.38
N SER A 250 -14.34 22.94 -30.57
CA SER A 250 -15.12 23.66 -31.59
C SER A 250 -16.44 24.00 -30.92
N VAL A 251 -16.71 25.29 -30.73
CA VAL A 251 -17.99 25.76 -30.23
C VAL A 251 -19.04 25.23 -31.20
N SER A 252 -19.72 24.15 -30.82
CA SER A 252 -20.89 23.66 -31.53
C SER A 252 -21.85 24.84 -31.59
N GLY A 253 -22.12 25.27 -32.83
CA GLY A 253 -22.86 26.49 -33.12
C GLY A 253 -24.13 26.60 -32.28
N SER A 254 -24.34 27.81 -31.79
CA SER A 254 -25.63 28.32 -31.39
C SER A 254 -26.63 28.00 -32.49
N LEU A 255 -27.53 27.05 -32.25
CA LEU A 255 -28.79 26.96 -32.97
C LEU A 255 -29.86 27.46 -32.01
N ILE A 256 -30.53 28.49 -32.53
CA ILE A 256 -31.66 29.26 -32.01
C ILE A 256 -32.76 28.37 -31.45
#